data_AF-A0A975A948-F1
#
_entry.id   AF-A0A975A948-F1
#
_cell.length_a   1.000
_cell.length_b   1.000
_cell.length_c   1.000
_cell.angle_alpha   90.00
_cell.angle_beta   90.00
_cell.angle_gamma   90.00
#
_symmetry.space_group_name_H-M   'P 1'
#
loop_
_entity.id
_entity.type
_entity.pdbx_description
1 polymer ?
#
loop_
_entity_poly.entity_id
_entity_poly.type
_entity_poly.pdbx_seq_one_letter_code
_entity_poly.pdbx_strand_id
1 'polypeptide(L)'
;MFSDHPDLRKELIDGNFDNHDMNNKSIDNINRNFSSLKDYRASSWKRKMLAYLYCRRDIEIHPETAPDNRLYYNYPLLKLFDNEDDNQEYVFTELSGKNILSENRLIDRIFTCPHCFSARLCFSERCPSCNSVNIKTVDFLHCFTCGMVGPEDDFVTEDKLICPKCRAKLNHFGEDYDKTLESGVCFECGEYHTESKPLAFCIDCKKHSLPENLTKHSIYTYNLTDLGRDQILNGTASSMLHMRDKDNYVHLPYFYDILDWFLEMQRVHHDEYMFSILGVKVDWDSYEIISSIAKKLRSIFEPTAIATKNLTGYFWFLLPGTDKKQLKAIEKNVLTFFDELECPTAADTAVKLFPYTAAKGSQRQVKAKTLIAEIATEK
;
A
#
# COMPACT_ATOMS: atom_id res chain seq x y z
N MET A 1 27.45 22.22 2.70
CA MET A 1 26.12 21.59 2.80
C MET A 1 25.45 21.36 1.43
N PHE A 2 25.78 22.11 0.37
CA PHE A 2 25.22 21.92 -0.99
C PHE A 2 26.14 21.15 -1.98
N SER A 3 27.23 20.57 -1.49
CA SER A 3 28.22 19.84 -2.30
C SER A 3 27.83 18.38 -2.54
N ASP A 4 27.03 17.80 -1.65
CA ASP A 4 26.80 16.34 -1.62
C ASP A 4 25.48 15.93 -2.29
N HIS A 5 24.68 16.90 -2.75
CA HIS A 5 23.39 16.69 -3.41
C HIS A 5 23.19 17.68 -4.57
N PRO A 6 23.69 17.37 -5.78
CA PRO A 6 23.55 18.24 -6.94
C PRO A 6 22.09 18.44 -7.39
N ASP A 7 21.18 17.52 -7.09
CA ASP A 7 19.75 17.61 -7.46
C ASP A 7 18.89 18.39 -6.45
N LEU A 8 19.28 18.46 -5.17
CA LEU A 8 18.71 19.41 -4.20
C LEU A 8 18.80 20.87 -4.69
N ARG A 9 19.75 21.20 -5.57
CA ARG A 9 19.80 22.54 -6.18
C ARG A 9 18.54 22.81 -6.99
N LYS A 10 18.01 21.87 -7.78
CA LYS A 10 16.78 22.08 -8.57
C LYS A 10 15.53 22.27 -7.69
N GLU A 11 15.50 21.61 -6.53
CA GLU A 11 14.38 21.73 -5.58
C GLU A 11 14.48 22.98 -4.70
N LEU A 12 15.69 23.50 -4.48
CA LEU A 12 15.94 24.61 -3.54
C LEU A 12 16.27 25.95 -4.19
N ILE A 13 16.58 25.97 -5.48
CA ILE A 13 16.70 27.22 -6.23
C ILE A 13 15.33 27.57 -6.81
N ASP A 14 14.90 28.82 -6.59
CA ASP A 14 13.68 29.37 -7.19
C ASP A 14 13.85 29.63 -8.71
N GLY A 15 14.70 28.85 -9.40
CA GLY A 15 15.13 29.01 -10.79
C GLY A 15 16.56 29.53 -10.94
N ASN A 16 16.99 29.74 -12.19
CA ASN A 16 18.25 30.41 -12.50
C ASN A 16 18.02 31.93 -12.42
N PHE A 17 18.73 32.60 -11.52
CA PHE A 17 18.57 34.03 -11.25
C PHE A 17 19.24 34.92 -12.33
N ASP A 18 19.20 34.51 -13.60
CA ASP A 18 19.92 35.19 -14.68
C ASP A 18 19.25 36.51 -15.11
N ASN A 19 17.97 36.72 -14.76
CA ASN A 19 17.20 37.88 -15.17
C ASN A 19 16.50 38.58 -13.99
N HIS A 20 17.03 39.74 -13.60
CA HIS A 20 16.71 40.45 -12.36
C HIS A 20 15.21 40.78 -12.18
N ASP A 21 14.48 41.06 -13.26
CA ASP A 21 13.05 41.41 -13.23
C ASP A 21 12.12 40.21 -13.01
N MET A 22 12.47 39.04 -13.55
CA MET A 22 11.73 37.79 -13.32
C MET A 22 11.90 37.35 -11.86
N ASN A 23 13.10 37.52 -11.31
CA ASN A 23 13.42 37.18 -9.93
C ASN A 23 12.63 38.02 -8.93
N ASN A 24 12.52 39.34 -9.17
CA ASN A 24 11.76 40.24 -8.30
C ASN A 24 10.27 39.87 -8.26
N LYS A 25 9.68 39.50 -9.40
CA LYS A 25 8.27 39.05 -9.46
C LYS A 25 8.03 37.75 -8.71
N SER A 26 8.95 36.78 -8.82
CA SER A 26 8.86 35.52 -8.07
C SER A 26 8.98 35.76 -6.56
N ILE A 27 9.92 36.61 -6.13
CA ILE A 27 10.09 36.99 -4.72
C ILE A 27 8.84 37.72 -4.21
N ASP A 28 8.29 38.66 -4.97
CA ASP A 28 7.07 39.39 -4.61
C ASP A 28 5.87 38.45 -4.47
N ASN A 29 5.73 37.48 -5.37
CA ASN A 29 4.67 36.48 -5.29
C ASN A 29 4.82 35.56 -4.08
N ILE A 30 6.04 35.09 -3.78
CA ILE A 30 6.33 34.29 -2.59
C ILE A 30 5.99 35.09 -1.33
N ASN A 31 6.44 36.35 -1.24
CA ASN A 31 6.17 37.22 -0.09
C ASN A 31 4.68 37.52 0.08
N ARG A 32 3.95 37.78 -1.01
CA ARG A 32 2.49 37.94 -0.98
C ARG A 32 1.80 36.67 -0.47
N ASN A 33 2.12 35.52 -1.04
CA ASN A 33 1.56 34.24 -0.61
C ASN A 33 1.86 33.97 0.86
N PHE A 34 3.10 34.21 1.29
CA PHE A 34 3.52 34.02 2.66
C PHE A 34 2.81 34.95 3.65
N SER A 35 2.55 36.21 3.27
CA SER A 35 1.80 37.17 4.08
C SER A 35 0.33 36.77 4.30
N SER A 36 -0.24 35.95 3.41
CA SER A 36 -1.61 35.43 3.53
C SER A 36 -1.73 34.26 4.51
N LEU A 37 -0.61 33.63 4.90
CA LEU A 37 -0.60 32.49 5.80
C LEU A 37 -0.68 32.94 7.27
N LYS A 38 -1.62 32.36 8.02
CA LYS A 38 -1.75 32.55 9.48
C LYS A 38 -1.02 31.42 10.23
N ASP A 39 -0.29 31.78 11.29
CA ASP A 39 0.28 30.87 12.30
C ASP A 39 1.21 29.72 11.86
N TYR A 40 2.11 29.95 10.89
CA TYR A 40 3.04 28.89 10.42
C TYR A 40 4.36 28.80 11.22
N ARG A 41 4.80 29.85 11.94
CA ARG A 41 6.10 29.90 12.62
C ARG A 41 6.21 28.95 13.83
N ALA A 42 5.08 28.62 14.47
CA ALA A 42 4.98 27.68 15.59
C ALA A 42 4.36 26.32 15.18
N SER A 43 4.24 26.04 13.88
CA SER A 43 3.60 24.81 13.40
C SER A 43 4.56 23.62 13.28
N SER A 44 3.99 22.41 13.19
CA SER A 44 4.73 21.17 12.88
C SER A 44 5.50 21.27 11.56
N TRP A 45 6.56 20.46 11.41
CA TRP A 45 7.38 20.38 10.19
C TRP A 45 6.52 20.18 8.94
N LYS A 46 5.48 19.34 9.02
CA LYS A 46 4.53 19.06 7.94
C LYS A 46 3.81 20.31 7.47
N ARG A 47 3.37 21.16 8.40
CA ARG A 47 2.67 22.41 8.06
C ARG A 47 3.62 23.46 7.50
N LYS A 48 4.88 23.49 7.96
CA LYS A 48 5.94 24.32 7.36
C LYS A 48 6.25 23.88 5.92
N MET A 49 6.35 22.57 5.68
CA MET A 49 6.52 21.99 4.33
C MET A 49 5.36 22.36 3.41
N LEU A 50 4.13 22.18 3.87
CA LEU A 50 2.93 22.56 3.09
C LEU A 50 2.90 24.07 2.79
N ALA A 51 3.22 24.92 3.77
CA ALA A 51 3.34 26.37 3.56
C ALA A 51 4.41 26.72 2.50
N TYR A 52 5.54 26.01 2.50
CA TYR A 52 6.59 26.17 1.49
C TYR A 52 6.08 25.87 0.08
N LEU A 53 5.38 24.73 -0.10
CA LEU A 53 4.75 24.33 -1.36
C LEU A 53 3.62 25.28 -1.78
N TYR A 54 2.89 25.86 -0.83
CA TYR A 54 1.86 26.86 -1.13
C TYR A 54 2.47 28.12 -1.74
N CYS A 55 3.54 28.63 -1.14
CA CYS A 55 4.20 29.85 -1.60
C CYS A 55 4.84 29.70 -2.99
N ARG A 56 5.18 28.48 -3.40
CA ARG A 56 5.88 28.15 -4.66
C ARG A 56 5.02 27.26 -5.54
N ARG A 57 4.34 27.85 -6.52
CA ARG A 57 3.31 27.13 -7.31
C ARG A 57 3.85 25.97 -8.14
N ASP A 58 5.06 26.11 -8.66
CA ASP A 58 5.61 25.20 -9.66
C ASP A 58 6.62 24.20 -9.08
N ILE A 59 6.70 24.08 -7.75
CA ILE A 59 7.54 23.06 -7.12
C ILE A 59 6.83 21.71 -7.13
N GLU A 60 7.59 20.73 -7.60
CA GLU A 60 7.31 19.31 -7.48
C GLU A 60 8.30 18.72 -6.45
N ILE A 61 7.80 17.82 -5.60
CA ILE A 61 8.62 17.09 -4.64
C ILE A 61 9.15 15.85 -5.35
N HIS A 62 10.47 15.71 -5.44
CA HIS A 62 11.10 14.57 -6.11
C HIS A 62 11.71 13.58 -5.11
N PRO A 63 11.65 12.27 -5.44
CA PRO A 63 12.45 11.28 -4.76
C PRO A 63 13.89 11.29 -5.28
N GLU A 64 14.84 11.01 -4.40
CA GLU A 64 16.22 10.66 -4.74
C GLU A 64 16.54 9.25 -4.27
N THR A 65 17.42 8.55 -4.98
CA THR A 65 17.91 7.24 -4.54
C THR A 65 18.81 7.41 -3.32
N ALA A 66 18.51 6.69 -2.25
CA ALA A 66 19.26 6.68 -1.00
C ALA A 66 19.51 5.22 -0.56
N PRO A 67 20.69 4.64 -0.83
CA PRO A 67 21.01 3.24 -0.49
C PRO A 67 20.79 2.90 0.98
N ASP A 68 21.04 3.87 1.87
CA ASP A 68 20.88 3.74 3.31
C ASP A 68 19.44 3.95 3.79
N ASN A 69 18.51 4.29 2.89
CA ASN A 69 17.08 4.31 3.21
C ASN A 69 16.49 2.90 3.06
N ARG A 70 15.52 2.59 3.92
CA ARG A 70 14.78 1.32 3.93
C ARG A 70 14.03 1.02 2.63
N LEU A 71 13.61 2.06 1.92
CA LEU A 71 12.93 1.96 0.62
C LEU A 71 13.86 2.24 -0.56
N TYR A 72 15.17 2.44 -0.33
CA TYR A 72 16.13 2.92 -1.32
C TYR A 72 15.83 4.30 -1.91
N TYR A 73 14.81 4.99 -1.41
CA TYR A 73 14.44 6.34 -1.81
C TYR A 73 14.21 7.23 -0.59
N ASN A 74 14.53 8.50 -0.72
CA ASN A 74 14.14 9.54 0.22
C ASN A 74 13.62 10.76 -0.53
N TYR A 75 12.98 11.68 0.18
CA TYR A 75 12.53 12.95 -0.38
C TYR A 75 13.35 14.08 0.25
N PRO A 76 14.37 14.62 -0.44
CA PRO A 76 15.30 15.58 0.12
C PRO A 76 14.61 16.82 0.70
N LEU A 77 13.55 17.30 0.03
CA LEU A 77 12.74 18.42 0.51
C LEU A 77 12.23 18.22 1.96
N LEU A 78 11.90 16.99 2.36
CA LEU A 78 11.41 16.71 3.73
C LEU A 78 12.50 16.89 4.79
N LYS A 79 13.76 16.59 4.45
CA LYS A 79 14.89 16.73 5.38
C LYS A 79 15.11 18.20 5.79
N LEU A 80 14.69 19.16 4.98
CA LEU A 80 14.85 20.59 5.24
C LEU A 80 13.95 21.12 6.35
N PHE A 81 12.85 20.43 6.63
CA PHE A 81 11.89 20.84 7.65
C PHE A 81 12.15 20.18 9.00
N ASP A 82 13.32 19.54 9.16
CA ASP A 82 13.72 18.82 10.38
C ASP A 82 12.68 17.77 10.76
N ASN A 83 12.33 16.92 9.78
CA ASN A 83 11.44 15.82 10.01
C ASN A 83 12.13 14.81 10.96
N GLU A 84 11.82 14.90 12.26
CA GLU A 84 12.24 13.92 13.29
C GLU A 84 11.57 12.55 13.10
N ASP A 85 10.58 12.45 12.21
CA ASP A 85 9.82 11.22 11.96
C ASP A 85 10.50 10.40 10.85
N ASP A 86 11.01 9.22 11.21
CA ASP A 86 11.66 8.28 10.29
C ASP A 86 10.73 7.77 9.18
N ASN A 87 9.41 7.99 9.31
CA ASN A 87 8.41 7.47 8.38
C ASN A 87 7.96 8.49 7.33
N GLN A 88 8.88 8.91 6.45
CA GLN A 88 8.60 9.82 5.33
C GLN A 88 7.46 9.33 4.43
N GLU A 89 7.33 8.01 4.28
CA GLU A 89 6.28 7.36 3.50
C GLU A 89 4.89 7.65 4.05
N TYR A 90 4.71 7.56 5.38
CA TYR A 90 3.43 7.79 6.03
C TYR A 90 2.86 9.16 5.66
N VAL A 91 3.71 10.18 5.58
CA VAL A 91 3.27 11.55 5.25
C VAL A 91 2.74 11.66 3.83
N PHE A 92 3.41 11.07 2.85
CA PHE A 92 2.94 11.13 1.47
C PHE A 92 1.67 10.34 1.26
N THR A 93 1.58 9.14 1.85
CA THR A 93 0.37 8.33 1.80
C THR A 93 -0.81 9.03 2.46
N GLU A 94 -0.60 9.63 3.65
CA GLU A 94 -1.63 10.39 4.37
C GLU A 94 -2.11 11.62 3.57
N LEU A 95 -1.19 12.44 3.09
CA LEU A 95 -1.52 13.68 2.38
C LEU A 95 -2.15 13.40 1.01
N SER A 96 -1.71 12.35 0.31
CA SER A 96 -2.32 11.92 -0.96
C SER A 96 -3.70 11.33 -0.73
N GLY A 97 -3.89 10.54 0.34
CA GLY A 97 -5.21 10.02 0.74
C GLY A 97 -6.23 11.11 1.08
N LYS A 98 -5.76 12.27 1.57
CA LYS A 98 -6.57 13.47 1.83
C LYS A 98 -6.68 14.41 0.62
N ASN A 99 -6.15 14.02 -0.54
CA ASN A 99 -6.07 14.84 -1.75
C ASN A 99 -5.39 16.21 -1.52
N ILE A 100 -4.49 16.32 -0.54
CA ILE A 100 -3.67 17.52 -0.27
C ILE A 100 -2.48 17.55 -1.22
N LEU A 101 -1.86 16.40 -1.43
CA LEU A 101 -0.85 16.18 -2.45
C LEU A 101 -1.43 15.28 -3.55
N SER A 102 -1.04 15.52 -4.80
CA SER A 102 -1.32 14.62 -5.92
C SER A 102 -0.08 13.80 -6.24
N GLU A 103 -0.25 12.49 -6.39
CA GLU A 103 0.72 11.61 -7.07
C GLU A 103 0.78 12.01 -8.54
N ASN A 104 1.88 12.61 -9.00
CA ASN A 104 1.98 13.17 -10.35
C ASN A 104 2.62 12.16 -11.33
N ARG A 105 3.94 11.95 -11.24
CA ARG A 105 4.67 11.01 -12.10
C ARG A 105 5.15 9.81 -11.29
N LEU A 106 4.84 8.60 -11.77
CA LEU A 106 5.43 7.36 -11.26
C LEU A 106 6.92 7.33 -11.63
N ILE A 107 7.78 7.30 -10.63
CA ILE A 107 9.23 7.20 -10.80
C ILE A 107 9.68 5.75 -10.79
N ASP A 108 9.17 4.95 -9.85
CA ASP A 108 9.57 3.55 -9.71
C ASP A 108 8.48 2.69 -9.05
N ARG A 109 8.57 1.36 -9.23
CA ARG A 109 7.82 0.37 -8.47
C ARG A 109 8.76 -0.68 -7.91
N ILE A 110 8.92 -0.67 -6.60
CA ILE A 110 9.80 -1.57 -5.87
C ILE A 110 9.01 -2.67 -5.17
N PHE A 111 9.66 -3.80 -4.92
CA PHE A 111 9.13 -4.82 -4.02
C PHE A 111 9.53 -4.52 -2.58
N THR A 112 8.60 -4.72 -1.65
CA THR A 112 8.81 -4.56 -0.22
C THR A 112 8.42 -5.82 0.54
N CYS A 113 9.09 -6.05 1.66
CA CYS A 113 8.80 -7.15 2.57
C CYS A 113 7.36 -7.04 3.10
N PRO A 114 6.52 -8.07 3.00
CA PRO A 114 5.13 -8.00 3.47
C PRO A 114 5.02 -7.86 4.99
N HIS A 115 6.09 -8.12 5.74
CA HIS A 115 6.07 -8.12 7.21
C HIS A 115 6.53 -6.81 7.84
N CYS A 116 7.49 -6.13 7.21
CA CYS A 116 8.02 -4.88 7.76
C CYS A 116 7.95 -3.74 6.77
N PHE A 117 7.69 -4.00 5.48
CA PHE A 117 7.66 -3.05 4.38
C PHE A 117 9.04 -2.57 3.86
N SER A 118 10.12 -3.27 4.19
CA SER A 118 11.46 -2.89 3.73
C SER A 118 11.71 -3.35 2.30
N ALA A 119 12.35 -2.51 1.48
CA ALA A 119 12.80 -2.89 0.15
C ALA A 119 14.12 -3.68 0.16
N ARG A 120 14.78 -3.81 1.32
CA ARG A 120 16.07 -4.48 1.48
C ARG A 120 15.92 -6.01 1.45
N LEU A 121 15.71 -6.52 0.25
CA LEU A 121 15.43 -7.92 -0.04
C LEU A 121 16.63 -8.56 -0.75
N CYS A 122 17.10 -9.70 -0.22
CA CYS A 122 18.02 -10.58 -0.91
C CYS A 122 17.23 -11.72 -1.55
N PHE A 123 17.43 -11.97 -2.83
CA PHE A 123 16.85 -13.13 -3.51
C PHE A 123 17.87 -14.27 -3.54
N SER A 124 17.38 -15.48 -3.26
CA SER A 124 18.17 -16.70 -3.30
C SER A 124 17.36 -17.83 -3.91
N GLU A 125 18.03 -18.76 -4.57
CA GLU A 125 17.45 -20.00 -5.04
C GLU A 125 17.54 -21.07 -3.95
N ARG A 126 16.48 -21.88 -3.82
CA ARG A 126 16.33 -22.90 -2.79
C ARG A 126 15.91 -24.24 -3.40
N CYS A 127 16.51 -25.31 -2.89
CA CYS A 127 16.15 -26.67 -3.29
C CYS A 127 14.67 -26.90 -2.95
N PRO A 128 13.82 -27.31 -3.91
CA PRO A 128 12.40 -27.55 -3.65
C PRO A 128 12.15 -28.61 -2.57
N SER A 129 13.06 -29.58 -2.44
CA SER A 129 12.91 -30.73 -1.54
C SER A 129 13.37 -30.44 -0.10
N CYS A 130 14.46 -29.68 0.09
CA CYS A 130 15.05 -29.47 1.41
C CYS A 130 15.29 -28.00 1.81
N ASN A 131 14.96 -27.03 0.94
CA ASN A 131 15.21 -25.59 1.09
C ASN A 131 16.68 -25.18 1.28
N SER A 132 17.64 -26.07 0.99
CA SER A 132 19.07 -25.71 0.98
C SER A 132 19.39 -24.73 -0.15
N VAL A 133 20.36 -23.84 0.08
CA VAL A 133 20.97 -22.97 -0.95
C VAL A 133 22.08 -23.67 -1.72
N ASN A 134 22.50 -24.85 -1.26
CA ASN A 134 23.62 -25.59 -1.84
C ASN A 134 23.14 -26.34 -3.10
N ILE A 135 22.82 -25.57 -4.13
CA ILE A 135 22.32 -26.03 -5.42
C ILE A 135 23.37 -25.68 -6.48
N LYS A 136 23.53 -26.57 -7.45
CA LYS A 136 24.33 -26.30 -8.64
C LYS A 136 23.53 -26.64 -9.88
N THR A 137 23.52 -25.72 -10.83
CA THR A 137 23.02 -25.97 -12.17
C THR A 137 23.91 -26.99 -12.86
N VAL A 138 23.30 -28.07 -13.33
CA VAL A 138 23.98 -29.07 -14.15
C VAL A 138 23.19 -29.28 -15.44
N ASP A 139 23.92 -29.53 -16.52
CA ASP A 139 23.31 -29.89 -17.79
C ASP A 139 22.79 -31.32 -17.70
N PHE A 140 21.59 -31.52 -18.24
CA PHE A 140 21.00 -32.84 -18.36
C PHE A 140 20.91 -33.23 -19.82
N LEU A 141 21.26 -34.48 -20.13
CA LEU A 141 21.13 -35.05 -21.45
C LEU A 141 19.92 -35.97 -21.50
N HIS A 142 19.18 -35.89 -22.60
CA HIS A 142 18.14 -36.83 -22.93
C HIS A 142 18.53 -37.65 -24.16
N CYS A 143 18.56 -38.97 -24.00
CA CYS A 143 18.94 -39.93 -25.05
C CYS A 143 17.71 -40.32 -25.88
N PHE A 144 17.71 -39.98 -27.18
CA PHE A 144 16.58 -40.29 -28.07
C PHE A 144 16.41 -41.78 -28.34
N THR A 145 17.47 -42.57 -28.18
CA THR A 145 17.42 -44.03 -28.40
C THR A 145 16.58 -44.76 -27.34
N CYS A 146 16.63 -44.34 -26.07
CA CYS A 146 16.01 -45.09 -24.97
C CYS A 146 15.20 -44.25 -23.96
N GLY A 147 15.10 -42.93 -24.19
CA GLY A 147 14.38 -41.98 -23.36
C GLY A 147 14.98 -41.73 -21.99
N MET A 148 16.26 -42.08 -21.75
CA MET A 148 16.91 -41.78 -20.48
C MET A 148 17.23 -40.28 -20.40
N VAL A 149 16.90 -39.67 -19.26
CA VAL A 149 17.21 -38.29 -18.92
C VAL A 149 18.07 -38.30 -17.66
N GLY A 150 19.20 -37.60 -17.64
CA GLY A 150 20.09 -37.53 -16.48
C GLY A 150 21.25 -36.52 -16.66
N PRO A 151 22.04 -36.26 -15.60
CA PRO A 151 23.15 -35.32 -15.63
C PRO A 151 24.19 -35.67 -16.71
N GLU A 152 24.77 -34.67 -17.38
CA GLU A 152 25.79 -34.86 -18.41
C GLU A 152 26.98 -35.70 -17.91
N ASP A 153 27.39 -35.52 -16.64
CA ASP A 153 28.46 -36.31 -16.02
C ASP A 153 28.20 -37.83 -16.05
N ASP A 154 26.94 -38.28 -16.01
CA ASP A 154 26.58 -39.71 -16.09
C ASP A 154 26.74 -40.28 -17.51
N PHE A 155 26.81 -39.41 -18.52
CA PHE A 155 26.97 -39.78 -19.92
C PHE A 155 28.42 -39.68 -20.40
N VAL A 156 29.30 -38.97 -19.68
CA VAL A 156 30.70 -38.80 -20.07
C VAL A 156 31.52 -40.05 -19.69
N THR A 157 32.16 -40.68 -20.67
CA THR A 157 33.09 -41.80 -20.47
C THR A 157 34.27 -41.65 -21.43
N GLU A 158 35.49 -41.50 -20.91
CA GLU A 158 36.73 -41.39 -21.70
C GLU A 158 36.58 -40.39 -22.88
N ASP A 159 36.11 -39.18 -22.59
CA ASP A 159 35.86 -38.09 -23.54
C ASP A 159 34.77 -38.36 -24.61
N LYS A 160 33.87 -39.31 -24.35
CA LYS A 160 32.72 -39.62 -25.23
C LYS A 160 31.42 -39.58 -24.47
N LEU A 161 30.35 -39.18 -25.15
CA LEU A 161 28.98 -39.27 -24.62
C LEU A 161 28.39 -40.65 -24.92
N ILE A 162 28.10 -41.41 -23.86
CA ILE A 162 27.57 -42.76 -23.91
C ILE A 162 26.40 -42.86 -22.92
N CYS A 163 25.22 -43.24 -23.41
CA CYS A 163 24.06 -43.42 -22.54
C CYS A 163 24.30 -44.55 -21.52
N PRO A 164 24.20 -44.31 -20.20
CA PRO A 164 24.50 -45.34 -19.21
C PRO A 164 23.45 -46.46 -19.18
N LYS A 165 22.21 -46.20 -19.65
CA LYS A 165 21.12 -47.20 -19.75
C LYS A 165 21.22 -48.13 -20.96
N CYS A 166 21.42 -47.58 -22.17
CA CYS A 166 21.40 -48.38 -23.41
C CYS A 166 22.76 -48.53 -24.08
N ARG A 167 23.80 -47.88 -23.56
CA ARG A 167 25.17 -47.85 -24.10
C ARG A 167 25.28 -47.29 -25.52
N ALA A 168 24.23 -46.63 -26.03
CA ALA A 168 24.30 -45.91 -27.30
C ALA A 168 25.32 -44.77 -27.22
N LYS A 169 26.09 -44.58 -28.29
CA LYS A 169 27.02 -43.45 -28.44
C LYS A 169 26.23 -42.25 -28.96
N LEU A 170 26.35 -41.11 -28.30
CA LEU A 170 25.61 -39.90 -28.59
C LEU A 170 26.55 -38.91 -29.28
N ASN A 171 26.59 -38.90 -30.61
CA ASN A 171 27.59 -38.11 -31.35
C ASN A 171 26.99 -36.81 -31.90
N HIS A 172 25.70 -36.83 -32.25
CA HIS A 172 25.04 -35.72 -32.94
C HIS A 172 23.97 -35.09 -32.06
N PHE A 173 24.21 -33.85 -31.63
CA PHE A 173 23.23 -33.04 -30.92
C PHE A 173 21.99 -32.79 -31.81
N GLY A 174 20.80 -32.98 -31.25
CA GLY A 174 19.52 -32.85 -31.96
C GLY A 174 19.10 -34.10 -32.76
N GLU A 175 19.94 -35.12 -32.84
CA GLU A 175 19.64 -36.40 -33.53
C GLU A 175 19.80 -37.62 -32.60
N ASP A 176 20.89 -37.67 -31.83
CA ASP A 176 21.14 -38.75 -30.87
C ASP A 176 20.69 -38.35 -29.45
N TYR A 177 20.80 -37.06 -29.13
CA TYR A 177 20.47 -36.50 -27.83
C TYR A 177 20.15 -35.00 -27.91
N ASP A 178 19.47 -34.48 -26.89
CA ASP A 178 19.35 -33.05 -26.63
C ASP A 178 19.71 -32.72 -25.17
N LYS A 179 19.82 -31.42 -24.89
CA LYS A 179 19.92 -30.89 -23.53
C LYS A 179 18.51 -30.56 -23.06
N THR A 180 18.09 -31.13 -21.93
CA THR A 180 16.81 -30.74 -21.32
C THR A 180 16.95 -29.39 -20.63
N LEU A 181 15.83 -28.78 -20.24
CA LEU A 181 15.83 -27.60 -19.36
C LEU A 181 16.75 -27.87 -18.16
N GLU A 182 17.58 -26.87 -17.85
CA GLU A 182 18.57 -26.91 -16.77
C GLU A 182 17.96 -27.57 -15.54
N SER A 183 18.65 -28.56 -14.96
CA SER A 183 18.19 -29.23 -13.75
C SER A 183 19.23 -29.00 -12.65
N GLY A 184 18.80 -28.40 -11.54
CA GLY A 184 19.63 -28.19 -10.38
C GLY A 184 19.85 -29.50 -9.61
N VAL A 185 21.07 -29.69 -9.12
CA VAL A 185 21.41 -30.71 -8.12
C VAL A 185 21.57 -30.05 -6.77
N CYS A 186 20.85 -30.55 -5.77
CA CYS A 186 21.11 -30.15 -4.40
C CYS A 186 22.22 -31.00 -3.79
N PHE A 187 23.32 -30.36 -3.39
CA PHE A 187 24.45 -31.02 -2.70
C PHE A 187 24.17 -31.37 -1.23
N GLU A 188 23.02 -30.96 -0.69
CA GLU A 188 22.62 -31.31 0.67
C GLU A 188 21.79 -32.60 0.71
N CYS A 189 20.80 -32.74 -0.18
CA CYS A 189 19.90 -33.90 -0.20
C CYS A 189 20.09 -34.83 -1.41
N GLY A 190 20.91 -34.44 -2.40
CA GLY A 190 21.17 -35.21 -3.61
C GLY A 190 20.04 -35.19 -4.65
N GLU A 191 18.96 -34.44 -4.41
CA GLU A 191 17.79 -34.43 -5.29
C GLU A 191 18.04 -33.58 -6.53
N TYR A 192 17.53 -34.06 -7.66
CA TYR A 192 17.49 -33.35 -8.94
C TYR A 192 16.17 -32.59 -9.08
N HIS A 193 16.21 -31.36 -9.57
CA HIS A 193 15.00 -30.56 -9.80
C HIS A 193 15.14 -29.70 -11.06
N THR A 194 14.07 -29.56 -11.84
CA THR A 194 14.09 -28.75 -13.07
C THR A 194 14.09 -27.25 -12.79
N GLU A 195 13.53 -26.80 -11.66
CA GLU A 195 13.53 -25.39 -11.30
C GLU A 195 13.85 -25.23 -9.81
N SER A 196 14.72 -24.27 -9.49
CA SER A 196 14.94 -23.83 -8.11
C SER A 196 13.77 -22.99 -7.63
N LYS A 197 13.43 -23.07 -6.34
CA LYS A 197 12.43 -22.19 -5.75
C LYS A 197 13.05 -20.83 -5.38
N PRO A 198 12.62 -19.70 -5.97
CA PRO A 198 13.12 -18.40 -5.54
C PRO A 198 12.54 -18.04 -4.18
N LEU A 199 13.38 -17.51 -3.29
CA LEU A 199 13.02 -17.08 -1.95
C LEU A 199 13.61 -15.71 -1.66
N ALA A 200 12.76 -14.78 -1.22
CA ALA A 200 13.17 -13.46 -0.78
C ALA A 200 13.45 -13.48 0.73
N PHE A 201 14.59 -12.92 1.14
CA PHE A 201 14.99 -12.72 2.52
C PHE A 201 15.07 -11.23 2.84
N CYS A 202 14.32 -10.78 3.84
CA CYS A 202 14.38 -9.39 4.28
C CYS A 202 15.58 -9.15 5.21
N ILE A 203 16.46 -8.23 4.84
CA ILE A 203 17.64 -7.88 5.65
C ILE A 203 17.22 -7.26 6.99
N ASP A 204 16.17 -6.44 7.02
CA ASP A 204 15.77 -5.72 8.24
C ASP A 204 15.05 -6.63 9.25
N CYS A 205 13.99 -7.35 8.85
CA CYS A 205 13.20 -8.17 9.77
C CYS A 205 13.57 -9.67 9.79
N LYS A 206 14.56 -10.10 8.99
CA LYS A 206 15.07 -11.48 8.90
C LYS A 206 14.04 -12.55 8.52
N LYS A 207 12.87 -12.15 8.00
CA LYS A 207 11.83 -13.08 7.55
C LYS A 207 12.02 -13.43 6.08
N HIS A 208 11.60 -14.64 5.73
CA HIS A 208 11.55 -15.12 4.36
C HIS A 208 10.15 -14.95 3.79
N SER A 209 10.05 -14.68 2.50
CA SER A 209 8.78 -14.58 1.77
C SER A 209 8.98 -15.13 0.37
N LEU A 210 7.91 -15.71 -0.20
CA LEU A 210 7.91 -16.03 -1.62
C LEU A 210 7.86 -14.74 -2.44
N PRO A 211 8.54 -14.64 -3.59
CA PRO A 211 8.52 -13.45 -4.43
C PRO A 211 7.10 -12.99 -4.82
N GLU A 212 6.19 -13.93 -5.03
CA GLU A 212 4.77 -13.67 -5.33
C GLU A 212 4.01 -13.01 -4.17
N ASN A 213 4.48 -13.18 -2.94
CA ASN A 213 3.88 -12.59 -1.72
C ASN A 213 4.50 -11.24 -1.36
N LEU A 214 5.44 -10.72 -2.16
CA LEU A 214 6.03 -9.41 -1.93
C LEU A 214 5.04 -8.30 -2.29
N THR A 215 5.02 -7.25 -1.47
CA THR A 215 4.17 -6.09 -1.71
C THR A 215 4.82 -5.18 -2.74
N LYS A 216 4.03 -4.59 -3.64
CA LYS A 216 4.53 -3.59 -4.60
C LYS A 216 4.29 -2.19 -4.02
N HIS A 217 5.36 -1.41 -3.89
CA HIS A 217 5.30 -0.01 -3.48
C HIS A 217 5.66 0.90 -4.66
N SER A 218 4.89 1.96 -4.85
CA SER A 218 5.08 2.90 -5.96
C SER A 218 5.68 4.20 -5.43
N ILE A 219 6.78 4.64 -6.06
CA ILE A 219 7.47 5.88 -5.75
C ILE A 219 7.01 6.93 -6.76
N TYR A 220 6.48 8.05 -6.27
CA TYR A 220 5.94 9.12 -7.12
C TYR A 220 6.68 10.44 -6.89
N THR A 221 6.52 11.35 -7.83
CA THR A 221 6.63 12.78 -7.54
C THR A 221 5.30 13.32 -7.00
N TYR A 222 5.37 14.40 -6.21
CA TYR A 222 4.19 15.00 -5.59
C TYR A 222 4.07 16.49 -5.86
N ASN A 223 2.85 16.96 -6.07
CA ASN A 223 2.53 18.38 -6.15
C ASN A 223 1.41 18.72 -5.17
N LEU A 224 1.40 19.97 -4.72
CA LEU A 224 0.30 20.49 -3.90
C LEU A 224 -0.94 20.71 -4.77
N THR A 225 -2.05 20.07 -4.41
CA THR A 225 -3.32 20.21 -5.12
C THR A 225 -4.00 21.55 -4.78
N ASP A 226 -5.01 21.93 -5.56
CA ASP A 226 -5.85 23.10 -5.24
C ASP A 226 -6.56 22.95 -3.89
N LEU A 227 -6.99 21.72 -3.53
CA LEU A 227 -7.54 21.43 -2.21
C LEU A 227 -6.49 21.65 -1.12
N GLY A 228 -5.27 21.14 -1.32
CA GLY A 228 -4.18 21.33 -0.38
C GLY A 228 -3.88 22.82 -0.17
N ARG A 229 -3.89 23.61 -1.25
CA ARG A 229 -3.72 25.08 -1.20
C ARG A 229 -4.82 25.74 -0.38
N ASP A 230 -6.07 25.37 -0.62
CA ASP A 230 -7.23 25.90 0.11
C ASP A 230 -7.18 25.53 1.60
N GLN A 231 -6.83 24.28 1.94
CA GLN A 231 -6.67 23.84 3.34
C GLN A 231 -5.58 24.61 4.09
N ILE A 232 -4.50 25.00 3.41
CA ILE A 232 -3.41 25.77 4.02
C ILE A 232 -3.89 27.19 4.36
N LEU A 233 -4.67 27.82 3.49
CA LEU A 233 -5.21 29.17 3.68
C LEU A 233 -6.34 29.22 4.72
N ASN A 234 -7.31 28.34 4.55
CA ASN A 234 -8.60 28.41 5.24
C ASN A 234 -8.72 27.40 6.39
N GLY A 235 -7.70 26.55 6.57
CA GLY A 235 -7.70 25.50 7.58
C GLY A 235 -8.55 24.28 7.19
N THR A 236 -8.59 23.30 8.08
CA THR A 236 -9.33 22.03 7.91
C THR A 236 -10.86 22.21 7.84
N ALA A 237 -11.38 23.43 7.98
CA ALA A 237 -12.81 23.70 7.79
C ALA A 237 -13.20 23.63 6.31
N SER A 238 -12.29 23.96 5.37
CA SER A 238 -12.58 23.94 3.93
C SER A 238 -12.38 22.58 3.26
N SER A 239 -11.73 21.62 3.94
CA SER A 239 -11.64 20.22 3.48
C SER A 239 -12.97 19.48 3.38
N MET A 240 -14.09 20.15 3.70
CA MET A 240 -15.45 19.65 3.47
C MET A 240 -15.81 19.55 1.97
N LEU A 241 -15.00 20.09 1.05
CA LEU A 241 -15.31 20.11 -0.38
C LEU A 241 -15.09 18.77 -1.11
N HIS A 242 -14.24 17.87 -0.59
CA HIS A 242 -14.23 16.47 -1.05
C HIS A 242 -15.00 15.63 -0.07
N MET A 243 -16.28 15.40 -0.37
CA MET A 243 -17.14 14.61 0.50
C MET A 243 -16.67 13.16 0.61
N ARG A 244 -15.90 12.65 -0.37
CA ARG A 244 -15.43 11.25 -0.44
C ARG A 244 -13.97 11.15 -0.90
N ASP A 245 -13.24 10.18 -0.36
CA ASP A 245 -11.90 9.80 -0.80
C ASP A 245 -11.92 8.92 -2.07
N LYS A 246 -10.73 8.52 -2.55
CA LYS A 246 -10.57 7.65 -3.74
C LYS A 246 -11.25 6.28 -3.62
N ASP A 247 -11.48 5.82 -2.39
CA ASP A 247 -12.13 4.54 -2.08
C ASP A 247 -13.62 4.74 -1.72
N ASN A 248 -14.18 5.93 -2.02
CA ASN A 248 -15.59 6.27 -1.82
C ASN A 248 -16.01 6.35 -0.33
N TYR A 249 -15.06 6.58 0.59
CA TYR A 249 -15.31 6.84 2.00
C TYR A 249 -15.40 8.33 2.29
N VAL A 250 -16.42 8.74 3.03
CA VAL A 250 -16.55 10.11 3.52
C VAL A 250 -15.65 10.38 4.71
N HIS A 251 -15.33 11.66 4.95
CA HIS A 251 -14.68 12.07 6.19
C HIS A 251 -15.62 11.90 7.40
N LEU A 252 -15.04 11.51 8.55
CA LEU A 252 -15.80 11.18 9.76
C LEU A 252 -16.73 12.31 10.26
N PRO A 253 -16.35 13.60 10.27
CA PRO A 253 -17.29 14.66 10.64
C PRO A 253 -18.52 14.72 9.73
N TYR A 254 -18.32 14.57 8.42
CA TYR A 254 -19.40 14.57 7.44
C TYR A 254 -20.31 13.34 7.58
N PHE A 255 -19.74 12.18 7.92
CA PHE A 255 -20.53 11.01 8.29
C PHE A 255 -21.45 11.29 9.48
N TYR A 256 -20.96 12.00 10.50
CA TYR A 256 -21.78 12.40 11.65
C TYR A 256 -22.89 13.37 11.26
N ASP A 257 -22.62 14.35 10.40
CA ASP A 257 -23.65 15.29 9.95
C ASP A 257 -24.77 14.59 9.18
N ILE A 258 -24.43 13.64 8.30
CA ILE A 258 -25.44 12.85 7.58
C ILE A 258 -26.20 11.94 8.55
N LEU A 259 -25.50 11.28 9.48
CA LEU A 259 -26.16 10.40 10.46
C LEU A 259 -27.11 11.19 11.38
N ASP A 260 -26.72 12.39 11.82
CA ASP A 260 -27.60 13.30 12.56
C ASP A 260 -28.87 13.61 11.75
N TRP A 261 -28.74 13.85 10.44
CA TRP A 261 -29.90 14.05 9.57
C TRP A 261 -30.78 12.79 9.48
N PHE A 262 -30.20 11.60 9.33
CA PHE A 262 -30.95 10.33 9.32
C PHE A 262 -31.68 10.07 10.65
N LEU A 263 -31.05 10.39 11.77
CA LEU A 263 -31.66 10.28 13.10
C LEU A 263 -32.85 11.24 13.24
N GLU A 264 -32.73 12.48 12.75
CA GLU A 264 -33.85 13.42 12.72
C GLU A 264 -34.97 12.97 11.77
N MET A 265 -34.64 12.45 10.60
CA MET A 265 -35.64 11.92 9.65
C MET A 265 -36.42 10.75 10.24
N GLN A 266 -35.74 9.80 10.87
CA GLN A 266 -36.40 8.70 11.58
C GLN A 266 -37.26 9.21 12.74
N ARG A 267 -36.83 10.24 13.46
CA ARG A 267 -37.60 10.82 14.56
C ARG A 267 -38.91 11.44 14.07
N VAL A 268 -38.88 12.17 12.96
CA VAL A 268 -40.05 12.91 12.43
C VAL A 268 -40.97 12.01 11.61
N HIS A 269 -40.41 11.08 10.83
CA HIS A 269 -41.13 10.27 9.83
C HIS A 269 -41.00 8.76 10.09
N HIS A 270 -41.05 8.39 11.36
CA HIS A 270 -40.77 7.08 11.97
C HIS A 270 -41.23 5.82 11.21
N ASP A 271 -42.35 5.89 10.48
CA ASP A 271 -42.90 4.77 9.71
C ASP A 271 -42.37 4.64 8.28
N GLU A 272 -41.79 5.71 7.73
CA GLU A 272 -41.35 5.82 6.33
C GLU A 272 -39.82 5.78 6.19
N TYR A 273 -39.08 6.15 7.24
CA TYR A 273 -37.62 6.25 7.19
C TYR A 273 -36.97 5.28 8.18
N MET A 274 -36.38 4.23 7.61
CA MET A 274 -35.61 3.22 8.31
C MET A 274 -34.17 3.23 7.80
N PHE A 275 -33.22 2.95 8.68
CA PHE A 275 -31.83 2.73 8.30
C PHE A 275 -31.13 1.78 9.26
N SER A 276 -30.03 1.21 8.81
CA SER A 276 -29.11 0.44 9.64
C SER A 276 -27.72 1.09 9.63
N ILE A 277 -26.95 0.83 10.69
CA ILE A 277 -25.53 1.12 10.76
C ILE A 277 -24.81 -0.21 10.97
N LEU A 278 -23.73 -0.42 10.24
CA LEU A 278 -22.80 -1.51 10.49
C LEU A 278 -21.42 -0.93 10.81
N GLY A 279 -20.95 -1.14 12.04
CA GLY A 279 -19.55 -0.97 12.39
C GLY A 279 -18.78 -2.25 12.09
N VAL A 280 -17.59 -2.12 11.51
CA VAL A 280 -16.63 -3.21 11.31
C VAL A 280 -15.32 -2.74 11.93
N LYS A 281 -14.89 -3.41 13.00
CA LYS A 281 -13.55 -3.22 13.56
C LYS A 281 -12.66 -4.33 13.09
N VAL A 282 -11.50 -3.93 12.60
CA VAL A 282 -10.42 -4.83 12.28
C VAL A 282 -9.19 -4.45 13.10
N ASP A 283 -8.61 -5.43 13.80
CA ASP A 283 -7.40 -5.28 14.60
C ASP A 283 -6.19 -5.70 13.76
N TRP A 284 -5.59 -4.74 13.03
CA TRP A 284 -4.42 -4.96 12.18
C TRP A 284 -3.33 -3.92 12.43
N ASP A 285 -2.08 -4.37 12.34
CA ASP A 285 -0.90 -3.58 12.70
C ASP A 285 -0.30 -2.74 11.54
N SER A 286 -0.83 -2.86 10.31
CA SER A 286 -0.32 -2.12 9.13
C SER A 286 -1.42 -1.35 8.40
N TYR A 287 -1.15 -0.07 8.13
CA TYR A 287 -2.04 0.82 7.38
C TYR A 287 -2.25 0.39 5.93
N GLU A 288 -1.23 -0.18 5.28
CA GLU A 288 -1.29 -0.64 3.90
C GLU A 288 -2.29 -1.80 3.75
N ILE A 289 -2.31 -2.72 4.72
CA ILE A 289 -3.29 -3.81 4.82
C ILE A 289 -4.69 -3.23 4.99
N ILE A 290 -4.85 -2.26 5.91
CA ILE A 290 -6.11 -1.54 6.15
C ILE A 290 -6.59 -0.85 4.86
N SER A 291 -5.70 -0.22 4.09
CA SER A 291 -6.04 0.47 2.84
C SER A 291 -6.46 -0.49 1.72
N SER A 292 -5.73 -1.59 1.54
CA SER A 292 -6.08 -2.65 0.57
C SER A 292 -7.47 -3.23 0.86
N ILE A 293 -7.76 -3.45 2.13
CA ILE A 293 -9.03 -4.03 2.56
C ILE A 293 -10.15 -3.01 2.56
N ALA A 294 -9.90 -1.74 2.86
CA ALA A 294 -10.90 -0.68 2.70
C ALA A 294 -11.51 -0.69 1.29
N LYS A 295 -10.66 -0.82 0.26
CA LYS A 295 -11.11 -0.85 -1.13
C LYS A 295 -11.98 -2.07 -1.44
N LYS A 296 -11.57 -3.26 -0.99
CA LYS A 296 -12.31 -4.52 -1.23
C LYS A 296 -13.59 -4.62 -0.37
N LEU A 297 -13.53 -4.16 0.87
CA LEU A 297 -14.67 -4.13 1.79
C LEU A 297 -15.76 -3.20 1.25
N ARG A 298 -15.38 -2.05 0.68
CA ARG A 298 -16.32 -1.11 0.06
C ARG A 298 -17.15 -1.74 -1.05
N SER A 299 -16.61 -2.67 -1.85
CA SER A 299 -17.34 -3.28 -2.97
C SER A 299 -18.45 -4.25 -2.56
N ILE A 300 -18.55 -4.62 -1.28
CA ILE A 300 -19.64 -5.45 -0.76
C ILE A 300 -20.94 -4.65 -0.63
N PHE A 301 -20.83 -3.33 -0.47
CA PHE A 301 -21.96 -2.46 -0.17
C PHE A 301 -22.47 -1.75 -1.43
N GLU A 302 -23.78 -1.55 -1.49
CA GLU A 302 -24.45 -0.77 -2.53
C GLU A 302 -23.90 0.67 -2.61
N PRO A 303 -23.91 1.31 -3.79
CA PRO A 303 -23.40 2.69 -3.96
C PRO A 303 -24.08 3.73 -3.06
N THR A 304 -25.34 3.48 -2.69
CA THR A 304 -26.15 4.32 -1.79
C THR A 304 -25.69 4.25 -0.34
N ALA A 305 -24.93 3.22 0.06
CA ALA A 305 -24.35 3.14 1.38
C ALA A 305 -23.32 4.26 1.59
N ILE A 306 -23.47 5.02 2.67
CA ILE A 306 -22.49 6.03 3.07
C ILE A 306 -21.49 5.33 4.00
N ALA A 307 -20.20 5.40 3.69
CA ALA A 307 -19.17 4.78 4.52
C ALA A 307 -18.12 5.77 4.99
N THR A 308 -17.61 5.59 6.20
CA THR A 308 -16.42 6.29 6.72
C THR A 308 -15.43 5.29 7.30
N LYS A 309 -14.16 5.67 7.37
CA LYS A 309 -13.10 4.88 7.99
C LYS A 309 -12.24 5.76 8.90
N ASN A 310 -11.54 5.16 9.86
CA ASN A 310 -10.54 5.85 10.66
C ASN A 310 -9.21 5.07 10.70
N LEU A 311 -8.18 5.69 11.26
CA LEU A 311 -6.83 5.12 11.35
C LEU A 311 -6.73 3.96 12.35
N THR A 312 -7.71 3.79 13.24
CA THR A 312 -7.71 2.71 14.24
C THR A 312 -8.39 1.44 13.73
N GLY A 313 -8.69 1.34 12.43
CA GLY A 313 -9.27 0.13 11.82
C GLY A 313 -10.79 0.01 11.98
N TYR A 314 -11.50 1.09 12.31
CA TYR A 314 -12.96 1.11 12.25
C TYR A 314 -13.43 1.55 10.87
N PHE A 315 -14.38 0.79 10.34
CA PHE A 315 -15.20 1.14 9.19
C PHE A 315 -16.65 1.24 9.64
N TRP A 316 -17.34 2.29 9.22
CA TRP A 316 -18.76 2.49 9.52
C TRP A 316 -19.53 2.63 8.23
N PHE A 317 -20.65 1.92 8.13
CA PHE A 317 -21.54 1.93 6.98
C PHE A 317 -22.93 2.33 7.44
N LEU A 318 -23.43 3.45 6.93
CA LEU A 318 -24.82 3.89 7.05
C LEU A 318 -25.58 3.39 5.84
N LEU A 319 -26.65 2.62 6.10
CA LEU A 319 -27.41 1.84 5.13
C LEU A 319 -28.89 2.32 5.11
N PRO A 320 -29.22 3.30 4.27
CA PRO A 320 -30.59 3.79 4.13
C PRO A 320 -31.55 2.68 3.69
N GLY A 321 -32.77 2.65 4.24
CA GLY A 321 -33.82 1.70 3.85
C GLY A 321 -33.52 0.24 4.17
N THR A 322 -32.52 -0.03 5.02
CA THR A 322 -32.11 -1.39 5.39
C THR A 322 -32.77 -1.83 6.70
N ASP A 323 -33.47 -2.96 6.68
CA ASP A 323 -34.08 -3.55 7.87
C ASP A 323 -33.14 -4.51 8.61
N LYS A 324 -33.58 -4.98 9.78
CA LYS A 324 -32.79 -5.90 10.61
C LYS A 324 -32.51 -7.25 9.94
N LYS A 325 -33.37 -7.72 9.03
CA LYS A 325 -33.19 -8.99 8.30
C LYS A 325 -32.15 -8.82 7.18
N GLN A 326 -32.22 -7.71 6.45
CA GLN A 326 -31.25 -7.31 5.43
C GLN A 326 -29.88 -7.05 6.05
N LEU A 327 -29.81 -6.34 7.18
CA LEU A 327 -28.57 -6.11 7.91
C LEU A 327 -27.89 -7.43 8.28
N LYS A 328 -28.63 -8.42 8.79
CA LYS A 328 -28.09 -9.75 9.09
C LYS A 328 -27.52 -10.48 7.87
N ALA A 329 -28.13 -10.30 6.69
CA ALA A 329 -27.59 -10.86 5.46
C ALA A 329 -26.27 -10.17 5.06
N ILE A 330 -26.20 -8.85 5.22
CA ILE A 330 -24.97 -8.06 4.99
C ILE A 330 -23.88 -8.47 5.98
N GLU A 331 -24.19 -8.63 7.27
CA GLU A 331 -23.25 -9.14 8.29
C GLU A 331 -22.63 -10.47 7.85
N LYS A 332 -23.44 -11.41 7.35
CA LYS A 332 -22.95 -12.70 6.84
C LYS A 332 -22.02 -12.53 5.65
N ASN A 333 -22.36 -11.68 4.68
CA ASN A 333 -21.52 -11.42 3.51
C ASN A 333 -20.17 -10.81 3.90
N VAL A 334 -20.17 -9.90 4.88
CA VAL A 334 -18.95 -9.29 5.42
C VAL A 334 -18.07 -10.36 6.10
N LEU A 335 -18.65 -11.25 6.90
CA LEU A 335 -17.89 -12.36 7.52
C LEU A 335 -17.30 -13.29 6.45
N THR A 336 -18.09 -13.72 5.47
CA THR A 336 -17.60 -14.55 4.35
C THR A 336 -16.47 -13.88 3.57
N PHE A 337 -16.57 -12.57 3.34
CA PHE A 337 -15.48 -11.80 2.72
C PHE A 337 -14.17 -11.85 3.52
N PHE A 338 -14.23 -11.77 4.84
CA PHE A 338 -13.05 -11.88 5.68
C PHE A 338 -12.54 -13.32 5.79
N ASP A 339 -13.42 -14.33 5.70
CA ASP A 339 -13.03 -15.74 5.65
C ASP A 339 -12.28 -16.09 4.34
N GLU A 340 -12.67 -15.48 3.22
CA GLU A 340 -12.05 -15.70 1.89
C GLU A 340 -10.76 -14.89 1.66
N LEU A 341 -10.50 -13.88 2.50
CA LEU A 341 -9.25 -13.11 2.44
C LEU A 341 -8.10 -13.98 2.98
N GLU A 342 -7.42 -14.70 2.08
CA GLU A 342 -6.13 -15.36 2.34
C GLU A 342 -5.03 -14.32 2.61
N CYS A 343 -5.11 -13.61 3.74
CA CYS A 343 -4.14 -12.60 4.15
C CYS A 343 -3.07 -13.22 5.07
N PRO A 344 -1.78 -12.81 4.98
CA PRO A 344 -0.70 -13.50 5.69
C PRO A 344 -0.69 -13.13 7.18
N THR A 345 -1.01 -14.13 8.02
CA THR A 345 -0.64 -14.30 9.44
C THR A 345 -1.17 -13.31 10.48
N ALA A 346 -2.13 -13.74 11.29
CA ALA A 346 -1.90 -14.35 12.61
C ALA A 346 -3.17 -15.12 12.99
N ALA A 347 -3.02 -16.30 13.60
CA ALA A 347 -4.12 -17.03 14.21
C ALA A 347 -4.93 -16.05 15.10
N ASP A 348 -6.24 -15.95 14.84
CA ASP A 348 -7.22 -15.07 15.51
C ASP A 348 -7.17 -13.57 15.21
N THR A 349 -7.18 -13.17 13.93
CA THR A 349 -7.59 -11.79 13.59
C THR A 349 -9.11 -11.65 13.71
N ALA A 350 -9.57 -11.33 14.94
CA ALA A 350 -10.98 -11.20 15.26
C ALA A 350 -11.59 -9.95 14.61
N VAL A 351 -12.28 -10.13 13.48
CA VAL A 351 -13.18 -9.10 12.94
C VAL A 351 -14.37 -8.96 13.88
N LYS A 352 -14.63 -7.75 14.35
CA LYS A 352 -15.79 -7.45 15.20
C LYS A 352 -16.81 -6.62 14.44
N LEU A 353 -18.05 -7.09 14.44
CA LEU A 353 -19.19 -6.40 13.83
C LEU A 353 -20.05 -5.74 14.90
N PHE A 354 -20.47 -4.50 14.65
CA PHE A 354 -21.33 -3.70 15.51
C PHE A 354 -22.59 -3.29 14.73
N PRO A 355 -23.59 -4.18 14.63
CA PRO A 355 -24.82 -3.91 13.92
C PRO A 355 -25.76 -3.06 14.77
N TYR A 356 -26.36 -2.05 14.16
CA TYR A 356 -27.44 -1.25 14.73
C TYR A 356 -28.54 -1.08 13.68
N THR A 357 -29.79 -1.23 14.09
CA THR A 357 -30.93 -0.93 13.22
C THR A 357 -31.84 0.04 13.93
N ALA A 358 -32.07 1.17 13.27
CA ALA A 358 -33.02 2.16 13.70
C ALA A 358 -34.43 1.64 13.33
N ALA A 359 -35.01 0.84 14.23
CA ALA A 359 -36.32 0.22 14.03
C ALA A 359 -37.47 1.13 14.51
N LYS A 360 -38.69 0.84 14.01
CA LYS A 360 -39.94 1.43 14.45
C LYS A 360 -40.06 1.34 15.98
N GLY A 361 -40.00 2.49 16.64
CA GLY A 361 -40.36 2.68 18.05
C GLY A 361 -39.32 3.50 18.83
N SER A 362 -38.10 3.63 18.30
CA SER A 362 -36.99 4.24 19.00
C SER A 362 -37.08 5.78 19.00
N GLN A 363 -37.59 6.35 20.09
CA GLN A 363 -37.58 7.81 20.35
C GLN A 363 -36.29 8.28 21.05
N ARG A 364 -35.17 7.57 20.89
CA ARG A 364 -33.93 7.91 21.59
C ARG A 364 -33.26 9.11 20.94
N GLN A 365 -33.27 10.27 21.61
CA GLN A 365 -32.56 11.46 21.15
C GLN A 365 -31.07 11.32 21.46
N VAL A 366 -30.28 10.93 20.46
CA VAL A 366 -28.83 10.75 20.57
C VAL A 366 -28.17 11.42 19.38
N LYS A 367 -27.05 12.11 19.61
CA LYS A 367 -26.20 12.66 18.54
C LYS A 367 -25.38 11.55 17.89
N ALA A 368 -25.13 11.64 16.59
CA ALA A 368 -24.40 10.66 15.78
C ALA A 368 -23.09 10.19 16.44
N LYS A 369 -22.27 11.12 16.94
CA LYS A 369 -21.00 10.81 17.60
C LYS A 369 -21.19 9.94 18.85
N THR A 370 -22.21 10.24 19.66
CA THR A 370 -22.54 9.47 20.86
C THR A 370 -23.09 8.10 20.50
N LEU A 371 -24.00 8.04 19.51
CA LEU A 371 -24.56 6.77 19.05
C LEU A 371 -23.47 5.83 18.53
N ILE A 372 -22.54 6.33 17.73
CA ILE A 372 -21.42 5.54 17.20
C ILE A 372 -20.51 5.03 18.34
N ALA A 373 -20.26 5.86 19.36
CA ALA A 373 -19.50 5.43 20.53
C ALA A 373 -20.24 4.33 21.32
N GLU A 374 -21.55 4.48 21.55
CA GLU A 374 -22.37 3.47 22.21
C GLU A 374 -22.34 2.14 21.46
N ILE A 375 -22.60 2.17 20.14
CA ILE A 375 -22.56 0.98 19.28
C ILE A 375 -21.19 0.29 19.33
N ALA A 376 -20.10 1.05 19.38
CA ALA A 376 -18.74 0.51 19.46
C ALA A 376 -18.40 -0.10 20.84
N THR A 377 -19.14 0.25 21.89
CA THR A 377 -18.94 -0.24 23.27
C THR A 377 -19.91 -1.33 23.68
N GLU A 378 -21.03 -1.51 22.96
CA GLU A 378 -21.98 -2.60 23.17
C GLU A 378 -21.43 -3.94 22.61
N LYS A 379 -20.37 -4.49 23.23
CA LYS A 379 -20.06 -5.94 23.38
C LYS A 379 -18.68 -6.19 23.96
#